data_AF-A0A2N0XF51-F1
#
_entry.id   AF-A0A2N0XF51-F1
#
_cell.length_a   1.000
_cell.length_b   1.000
_cell.length_c   1.000
_cell.angle_alpha   90.00
_cell.angle_beta   90.00
_cell.angle_gamma   90.00
#
_symmetry.space_group_name_H-M   'P 1'
#
loop_
_entity.id
_entity.type
_entity.pdbx_description
1 polymer ?
#
loop_
_entity_poly.entity_id
_entity_poly.type
_entity_poly.pdbx_seq_one_letter_code
_entity_poly.pdbx_strand_id
1 'polypeptide(L)'
;MYFSLLSRIPEFLIGGVYALIFKKGIDIQRKYNNLLSFGSLIILLICSVFITEESHFPGVLALIPCMASANLLVLKNNALSDFLSTKTLVYIGELSYSLYLWHFPIMAFLRYKNESYEFNVFEVIFISVTTFVLAWLSYNFIENKFRKITDVKFFKVFIPLGLFVAGFSFSLLYITGYKKIPKVYSVPFFGSKSHGIDNIEKFGDLS
;
A
#
# COMPACT_ATOMS: atom_id res chain seq x y z
N MET A 1 15.21 -4.42 2.45
CA MET A 1 15.16 -3.73 1.13
C MET A 1 13.75 -3.46 0.63
N TYR A 2 12.74 -4.28 0.93
CA TYR A 2 11.36 -4.15 0.41
C TYR A 2 10.68 -2.79 0.69
N PHE A 3 11.01 -2.13 1.82
CA PHE A 3 10.45 -0.83 2.21
C PHE A 3 11.35 0.37 1.87
N SER A 4 12.42 0.18 1.08
CA SER A 4 13.31 1.30 0.77
C SER A 4 12.63 2.26 -0.22
N LEU A 5 12.39 3.50 0.22
CA LEU A 5 11.81 4.55 -0.64
C LEU A 5 12.64 4.75 -1.92
N LEU A 6 13.97 4.70 -1.80
CA LEU A 6 14.89 4.92 -2.93
C LEU A 6 14.63 3.94 -4.08
N SER A 7 14.26 2.69 -3.78
CA SER A 7 13.94 1.71 -4.81
C SER A 7 12.61 1.94 -5.53
N ARG A 8 11.71 2.77 -4.97
CA ARG A 8 10.37 3.06 -5.51
C ARG A 8 10.27 4.40 -6.24
N ILE A 9 11.19 5.34 -5.96
CA ILE A 9 11.23 6.67 -6.59
C ILE A 9 11.08 6.61 -8.13
N PRO A 10 11.74 5.68 -8.86
CA PRO A 10 11.61 5.62 -10.32
C PRO A 10 10.17 5.37 -10.81
N GLU A 11 9.40 4.55 -10.10
CA GLU A 11 8.01 4.22 -10.42
C GLU A 11 7.12 5.48 -10.35
N PHE A 12 7.28 6.26 -9.27
CA PHE A 12 6.58 7.52 -9.07
C PHE A 12 6.99 8.59 -10.10
N LEU A 13 8.28 8.67 -10.43
CA LEU A 13 8.80 9.62 -11.42
C LEU A 13 8.20 9.37 -12.80
N ILE A 14 8.11 8.11 -13.25
CA ILE A 14 7.48 7.78 -14.54
C ILE A 14 6.03 8.26 -14.56
N GLY A 15 5.26 7.95 -13.52
CA GLY A 15 3.87 8.40 -13.41
C GLY A 15 3.74 9.93 -13.42
N GLY A 16 4.60 10.63 -12.68
CA GLY A 16 4.63 12.09 -12.64
C GLY A 16 4.98 12.73 -13.98
N VAL A 17 6.00 12.22 -14.67
CA VAL A 17 6.40 12.68 -16.01
C VAL A 17 5.26 12.46 -17.02
N TYR A 18 4.64 11.29 -17.02
CA TYR A 18 3.50 11.01 -17.90
C TYR A 18 2.32 11.95 -17.63
N ALA A 19 2.00 12.21 -16.35
CA ALA A 19 0.92 13.11 -15.98
C ALA A 19 1.17 14.57 -16.42
N LEU A 20 2.43 15.04 -16.36
CA LEU A 20 2.81 16.38 -16.79
C LEU A 20 2.83 16.52 -18.31
N ILE A 21 3.44 15.57 -19.02
CA ILE A 21 3.55 15.61 -20.49
C ILE A 21 2.18 15.41 -21.14
N PHE A 22 1.40 14.44 -20.67
CA PHE A 22 0.15 14.02 -21.29
C PHE A 22 -1.09 14.42 -20.50
N LYS A 23 -1.09 15.63 -19.93
CA LYS A 23 -2.21 16.15 -19.12
C LYS A 23 -3.58 16.07 -19.82
N LYS A 24 -3.63 16.25 -21.14
CA LYS A 24 -4.87 16.16 -21.94
C LYS A 24 -5.20 14.74 -22.40
N GLY A 25 -4.31 13.77 -22.17
CA GLY A 25 -4.35 12.44 -22.78
C GLY A 25 -3.89 12.45 -24.22
N ILE A 26 -3.56 11.26 -24.74
CA ILE A 26 -3.21 11.05 -26.14
C ILE A 26 -4.46 10.59 -26.88
N ASP A 27 -4.84 11.33 -27.93
CA ASP A 27 -5.95 10.97 -28.80
C ASP A 27 -5.52 11.13 -30.26
N ILE A 28 -5.05 10.02 -30.86
CA ILE A 28 -4.58 9.99 -32.26
C ILE A 28 -5.72 9.48 -33.16
N GLN A 29 -5.91 8.16 -33.22
CA GLN A 29 -7.02 7.51 -33.90
C GLN A 29 -7.35 6.24 -33.13
N ARG A 30 -8.65 5.92 -33.05
CA ARG A 30 -9.17 4.80 -32.25
C ARG A 30 -8.48 3.45 -32.55
N LYS A 31 -8.12 3.18 -33.80
CA LYS A 31 -7.44 1.92 -34.19
C LYS A 31 -6.05 1.80 -33.58
N TYR A 32 -5.22 2.84 -33.68
CA TYR A 32 -3.88 2.86 -33.11
C TYR A 32 -3.93 2.90 -31.57
N ASN A 33 -4.85 3.67 -30.99
CA ASN A 33 -5.03 3.71 -29.54
C ASN A 33 -5.48 2.34 -28.99
N ASN A 34 -6.37 1.63 -29.69
CA ASN A 34 -6.75 0.26 -29.34
C ASN A 34 -5.54 -0.67 -29.37
N LEU A 35 -4.75 -0.67 -30.45
CA LEU A 35 -3.59 -1.55 -30.58
C LEU A 35 -2.57 -1.31 -29.46
N LEU A 36 -2.27 -0.04 -29.17
CA LEU A 36 -1.36 0.34 -28.08
C LEU A 36 -1.92 -0.06 -26.71
N SER A 37 -3.21 0.17 -26.45
CA SER A 37 -3.84 -0.16 -25.17
C SER A 37 -3.88 -1.68 -24.92
N PHE A 38 -4.23 -2.47 -25.94
CA PHE A 38 -4.18 -3.93 -25.86
C PHE A 38 -2.74 -4.44 -25.71
N GLY A 39 -1.79 -3.84 -26.43
CA GLY A 39 -0.37 -4.15 -26.27
C GLY A 39 0.10 -3.91 -24.83
N SER A 40 -0.25 -2.77 -24.23
CA SER A 40 0.06 -2.46 -22.83
C SER A 40 -0.62 -3.43 -21.85
N LEU A 41 -1.87 -3.83 -22.10
CA LEU A 41 -2.57 -4.82 -21.28
C LEU A 41 -1.87 -6.19 -21.34
N ILE A 42 -1.47 -6.63 -22.53
CA ILE A 42 -0.73 -7.89 -22.71
C ILE A 42 0.60 -7.84 -21.97
N ILE A 43 1.34 -6.73 -22.06
CA ILE A 43 2.60 -6.54 -21.32
C ILE A 43 2.34 -6.66 -19.81
N LEU A 44 1.28 -6.05 -19.28
CA LEU A 44 0.93 -6.15 -17.86
C LEU A 44 0.61 -7.60 -17.45
N LEU A 45 -0.13 -8.35 -18.27
CA LEU A 45 -0.43 -9.75 -18.01
C LEU A 45 0.84 -10.63 -18.03
N ILE A 46 1.74 -10.39 -18.99
CA ILE A 46 3.03 -11.08 -19.06
C ILE A 46 3.85 -10.75 -17.80
N CYS A 47 3.96 -9.48 -17.43
CA CYS A 47 4.64 -9.08 -16.20
C CYS A 47 4.03 -9.75 -14.96
N SER A 48 2.70 -9.87 -14.87
CA SER A 48 2.03 -10.52 -13.74
C SER A 48 2.35 -12.00 -13.58
N VAL A 49 2.70 -12.71 -14.66
CA VAL A 49 3.02 -14.14 -14.64
C VAL A 49 4.54 -14.36 -14.49
N PHE A 50 5.35 -13.53 -15.14
CA PHE A 50 6.80 -13.71 -15.18
C PHE A 50 7.54 -13.03 -14.02
N ILE A 51 6.96 -12.00 -13.38
CA ILE A 51 7.55 -11.35 -12.20
C ILE A 51 7.11 -12.12 -10.97
N THR A 52 7.93 -13.08 -10.54
CA THR A 52 7.75 -13.88 -9.32
C THR A 52 8.63 -13.36 -8.18
N GLU A 53 8.40 -13.83 -6.95
CA GLU A 53 9.17 -13.42 -5.75
C GLU A 53 10.68 -13.70 -5.85
N GLU A 54 11.09 -14.58 -6.77
CA GLU A 54 12.49 -14.90 -7.04
C GLU A 54 13.18 -13.88 -7.97
N SER A 55 12.40 -13.09 -8.71
CA SER A 55 12.95 -11.99 -9.49
C SER A 55 13.45 -10.90 -8.54
N HIS A 56 14.62 -10.31 -8.84
CA HIS A 56 15.25 -9.28 -8.00
C HIS A 56 14.36 -8.03 -7.92
N PHE A 57 13.42 -8.05 -6.98
CA PHE A 57 12.44 -7.01 -6.74
C PHE A 57 12.74 -6.34 -5.40
N PRO A 58 12.70 -5.00 -5.30
CA PRO A 58 12.40 -4.00 -6.33
C PRO A 58 13.61 -3.62 -7.21
N GLY A 59 13.40 -3.46 -8.52
CA GLY A 59 14.46 -3.16 -9.51
C GLY A 59 13.92 -2.65 -10.85
N VAL A 60 14.80 -2.49 -11.85
CA VAL A 60 14.50 -1.95 -13.21
C VAL A 60 13.31 -2.65 -13.88
N LEU A 61 13.08 -3.93 -13.56
CA LEU A 61 11.95 -4.70 -14.07
C LEU A 61 10.58 -4.11 -13.70
N ALA A 62 10.48 -3.35 -12.60
CA ALA A 62 9.25 -2.66 -12.20
C ALA A 62 8.92 -1.47 -13.13
N LEU A 63 9.89 -0.92 -13.86
CA LEU A 63 9.64 0.19 -14.79
C LEU A 63 8.74 -0.24 -15.96
N ILE A 64 8.86 -1.50 -16.40
CA ILE A 64 8.07 -2.04 -17.52
C ILE A 64 6.56 -2.00 -17.21
N PRO A 65 6.06 -2.60 -16.11
CA PRO A 65 4.64 -2.51 -15.76
C PRO A 65 4.22 -1.07 -15.39
N CYS A 66 5.12 -0.24 -14.85
CA CYS A 66 4.82 1.18 -14.62
C CYS A 66 4.59 1.94 -15.93
N MET A 67 5.42 1.74 -16.95
CA MET A 67 5.23 2.37 -18.26
C MET A 67 4.00 1.83 -18.98
N ALA A 68 3.75 0.51 -18.92
CA ALA A 68 2.58 -0.11 -19.51
C ALA A 68 1.28 0.40 -18.87
N SER A 69 1.24 0.52 -17.54
CA SER A 69 0.09 1.09 -16.82
C SER A 69 -0.10 2.58 -17.11
N ALA A 70 0.99 3.37 -17.12
CA ALA A 70 0.93 4.79 -17.48
C ALA A 70 0.39 5.00 -18.91
N ASN A 71 0.82 4.17 -19.86
CA ASN A 71 0.32 4.24 -21.23
C ASN A 71 -1.19 3.94 -21.31
N LEU A 72 -1.66 2.92 -20.58
CA LEU A 72 -3.08 2.55 -20.52
C LEU A 72 -3.94 3.68 -19.93
N LEU A 73 -3.42 4.43 -18.95
CA LEU A 73 -4.11 5.57 -18.34
C LEU A 73 -4.15 6.81 -19.24
N VAL A 74 -3.12 7.04 -20.05
CA VAL A 74 -2.97 8.24 -20.89
C VAL A 74 -3.69 8.13 -22.24
N LEU A 75 -3.76 6.93 -22.80
CA LEU A 75 -4.45 6.65 -24.06
C LEU A 75 -5.96 6.80 -23.89
N LYS A 76 -6.55 7.75 -24.61
CA LYS A 76 -8.00 7.98 -24.63
C LYS A 76 -8.63 7.35 -25.88
N ASN A 77 -9.96 7.35 -25.94
CA ASN A 77 -10.73 6.96 -27.14
C ASN A 77 -10.36 5.55 -27.65
N ASN A 78 -10.44 4.57 -26.76
CA ASN A 78 -10.17 3.16 -27.06
C ASN A 78 -11.14 2.26 -26.30
N ALA A 79 -11.38 1.06 -26.82
CA ALA A 79 -12.39 0.13 -26.30
C ALA A 79 -12.11 -0.28 -24.84
N LEU A 80 -10.83 -0.39 -24.45
CA LEU A 80 -10.43 -0.71 -23.09
C LEU A 80 -10.76 0.46 -22.15
N SER A 81 -10.42 1.69 -22.51
CA SER A 81 -10.74 2.89 -21.74
C SER A 81 -12.26 3.05 -21.60
N ASP A 82 -13.03 2.82 -22.66
CA ASP A 82 -14.50 2.83 -22.62
C ASP A 82 -15.05 1.79 -21.63
N PHE A 83 -14.48 0.58 -21.61
CA PHE A 83 -14.88 -0.48 -20.70
C PHE A 83 -14.47 -0.21 -19.23
N LEU A 84 -13.22 0.20 -19.01
CA LEU A 84 -12.68 0.52 -17.68
C LEU A 84 -13.31 1.77 -17.07
N SER A 85 -13.80 2.70 -17.89
CA SER A 85 -14.47 3.93 -17.42
C SER A 85 -15.96 3.72 -17.09
N THR A 86 -16.48 2.50 -17.18
CA THR A 86 -17.84 2.21 -16.73
C THR A 86 -17.98 2.47 -15.22
N LYS A 87 -19.10 3.07 -14.81
CA LYS A 87 -19.35 3.47 -13.42
C LYS A 87 -19.13 2.32 -12.43
N THR A 88 -19.51 1.10 -12.81
CA THR A 88 -19.38 -0.09 -11.97
C THR A 88 -17.91 -0.47 -11.74
N LEU A 89 -17.09 -0.50 -12.79
CA LEU A 89 -15.66 -0.82 -12.68
C LEU A 89 -14.90 0.25 -11.90
N VAL A 90 -15.21 1.53 -12.15
CA VAL A 90 -14.64 2.64 -11.37
C VAL A 90 -15.02 2.52 -9.90
N TYR A 91 -16.27 2.21 -9.58
CA TYR A 91 -16.72 2.02 -8.20
C TYR A 91 -16.01 0.85 -7.50
N ILE A 92 -15.81 -0.27 -8.19
CA ILE A 92 -15.03 -1.40 -7.66
C ILE A 92 -13.57 -0.98 -7.42
N GLY A 93 -12.98 -0.23 -8.35
CA GLY A 93 -11.64 0.34 -8.20
C GLY A 93 -11.54 1.27 -6.98
N GLU A 94 -12.53 2.11 -6.75
CA GLU A 94 -12.58 2.98 -5.57
C GLU A 94 -12.73 2.17 -4.26
N LEU A 95 -13.50 1.07 -4.27
CA LEU A 95 -13.60 0.16 -3.12
C LEU A 95 -12.31 -0.63 -2.85
N SER A 96 -11.45 -0.83 -3.85
CA SER A 96 -10.23 -1.65 -3.72
C SER A 96 -9.28 -1.15 -2.62
N TYR A 97 -9.20 0.17 -2.43
CA TYR A 97 -8.40 0.78 -1.38
C TYR A 97 -8.93 0.42 0.02
N SER A 98 -10.23 0.62 0.24
CA SER A 98 -10.87 0.24 1.50
C SER A 98 -10.77 -1.28 1.77
N LEU A 99 -10.92 -2.12 0.74
CA LEU A 99 -10.72 -3.59 0.87
C LEU A 99 -9.30 -3.94 1.33
N TYR A 100 -8.30 -3.31 0.73
CA TYR A 100 -6.90 -3.50 1.10
C TYR A 100 -6.63 -3.09 2.56
N LEU A 101 -7.29 -2.05 3.07
CA LEU A 101 -7.09 -1.62 4.45
C LEU A 101 -7.63 -2.66 5.45
N TRP A 102 -8.82 -3.21 5.21
CA TRP A 102 -9.51 -4.06 6.20
C TRP A 102 -9.16 -5.54 6.14
N HIS A 103 -8.74 -6.07 4.99
CA HIS A 103 -8.50 -7.52 4.87
C HIS A 103 -7.38 -8.00 5.82
N PHE A 104 -6.28 -7.23 5.91
CA PHE A 104 -5.12 -7.59 6.71
C PHE A 104 -5.39 -7.61 8.23
N PRO A 105 -5.97 -6.56 8.84
CA PRO A 105 -6.34 -6.58 10.26
C PRO A 105 -7.23 -7.76 10.64
N ILE A 106 -8.20 -8.10 9.79
CA ILE A 106 -9.15 -9.20 10.05
C ILE A 106 -8.41 -10.54 10.00
N MET A 107 -7.56 -10.75 8.99
CA MET A 107 -6.72 -11.95 8.90
C MET A 107 -5.75 -12.06 10.08
N ALA A 108 -5.12 -10.95 10.47
CA ALA A 108 -4.19 -10.93 11.60
C ALA A 108 -4.90 -11.27 12.93
N PHE A 109 -6.10 -10.73 13.14
CA PHE A 109 -6.91 -11.02 14.32
C PHE A 109 -7.28 -12.51 14.43
N LEU A 110 -7.70 -13.13 13.32
CA LEU A 110 -8.07 -14.54 13.32
C LEU A 110 -6.85 -15.46 13.49
N ARG A 111 -5.71 -15.13 12.87
CA ARG A 111 -4.44 -15.85 13.10
C ARG A 111 -4.01 -15.81 14.56
N TYR A 112 -4.18 -14.65 15.21
CA TYR A 112 -3.85 -14.52 16.63
C TYR A 112 -4.79 -15.34 17.51
N LYS A 113 -6.09 -15.37 17.19
CA LYS A 113 -7.09 -16.13 17.96
C LYS A 113 -6.94 -17.64 17.82
N ASN A 114 -6.66 -18.12 16.61
CA ASN A 114 -6.62 -19.55 16.30
C ASN A 114 -5.23 -20.17 16.47
N GLU A 115 -4.19 -19.36 16.69
CA GLU A 115 -2.78 -19.77 16.73
C GLU A 115 -2.32 -20.57 15.49
N SER A 116 -3.08 -20.51 14.39
CA SER A 116 -2.86 -21.22 13.14
C SER A 116 -2.70 -20.24 11.98
N TYR A 117 -1.82 -20.59 11.03
CA TYR A 117 -1.64 -19.83 9.79
C TYR A 117 -2.61 -20.23 8.69
N GLU A 118 -3.17 -21.44 8.78
CA GLU A 118 -4.15 -21.98 7.85
C GLU A 118 -5.56 -21.58 8.28
N PHE A 119 -6.37 -21.18 7.29
CA PHE A 119 -7.76 -20.81 7.47
C PHE A 119 -8.67 -21.91 6.94
N ASN A 120 -9.70 -22.27 7.70
CA ASN A 120 -10.76 -23.14 7.21
C ASN A 120 -11.62 -22.40 6.15
N VAL A 121 -12.29 -23.12 5.25
CA VAL A 121 -13.18 -22.56 4.23
C VAL A 121 -14.22 -21.62 4.83
N PHE A 122 -14.80 -21.99 5.97
CA PHE A 122 -15.74 -21.13 6.70
C PHE A 122 -15.11 -19.82 7.18
N GLU A 123 -13.85 -19.86 7.62
CA GLU A 123 -13.12 -18.67 8.07
C GLU A 123 -12.75 -17.78 6.90
N VAL A 124 -12.35 -18.35 5.75
CA VAL A 124 -12.10 -17.58 4.52
C VAL A 124 -13.36 -16.84 4.08
N ILE A 125 -14.51 -17.53 4.04
CA ILE A 125 -15.79 -16.90 3.69
C ILE A 125 -16.13 -15.80 4.70
N PHE A 126 -15.97 -16.07 5.99
CA PHE A 126 -16.21 -15.08 7.04
C PHE A 126 -15.30 -13.85 6.90
N ILE A 127 -14.00 -14.04 6.64
CA ILE A 127 -13.03 -12.97 6.39
C ILE A 127 -13.46 -12.17 5.17
N SER A 128 -13.74 -12.82 4.04
CA SER A 128 -14.11 -12.14 2.80
C SER A 128 -15.37 -11.29 2.97
N VAL A 129 -16.42 -11.85 3.59
CA VAL A 129 -17.68 -11.13 3.83
C VAL A 129 -17.46 -9.97 4.80
N THR A 130 -16.79 -10.21 5.92
CA THR A 130 -16.54 -9.17 6.94
C THR A 130 -15.68 -8.04 6.38
N THR A 131 -14.63 -8.38 5.63
CA THR A 131 -13.76 -7.43 4.94
C THR A 131 -14.56 -6.58 3.96
N PHE A 132 -15.41 -7.21 3.14
CA PHE A 132 -16.21 -6.51 2.14
C PHE A 132 -17.22 -5.56 2.78
N VAL A 133 -17.91 -6.00 3.84
CA VAL A 133 -18.86 -5.16 4.59
C VAL A 133 -18.16 -3.97 5.24
N LEU A 134 -17.03 -4.20 5.92
CA LEU A 134 -16.26 -3.12 6.55
C LEU A 134 -15.67 -2.16 5.52
N ALA A 135 -15.16 -2.66 4.41
CA ALA A 135 -14.67 -1.84 3.31
C ALA A 135 -15.79 -0.99 2.70
N TRP A 136 -16.98 -1.56 2.48
CA TRP A 136 -18.12 -0.83 1.95
C TRP A 136 -18.62 0.25 2.93
N LEU A 137 -18.67 -0.04 4.23
CA LEU A 137 -19.01 0.95 5.25
C LEU A 137 -17.95 2.07 5.31
N SER A 138 -16.68 1.70 5.38
CA SER A 138 -15.56 2.65 5.39
C SER A 138 -15.59 3.58 4.17
N TYR A 139 -15.75 3.00 2.98
CA TYR A 139 -15.80 3.77 1.75
C TYR A 139 -16.98 4.77 1.73
N ASN A 140 -18.19 4.34 2.12
CA ASN A 140 -19.36 5.23 2.07
C ASN A 140 -19.38 6.29 3.18
N PHE A 141 -18.98 5.94 4.40
CA PHE A 141 -19.10 6.82 5.57
C PHE A 141 -17.87 7.68 5.83
N ILE A 142 -16.68 7.18 5.51
CA ILE A 142 -15.41 7.86 5.72
C ILE A 142 -14.96 8.40 4.36
N GLU A 143 -14.51 7.52 3.48
CA GLU A 143 -13.76 7.90 2.28
C GLU A 143 -14.52 8.86 1.35
N ASN A 144 -15.77 8.54 1.01
CA ASN A 144 -16.59 9.35 0.11
C ASN A 144 -17.02 10.69 0.74
N LYS A 145 -17.14 10.75 2.08
CA LYS A 145 -17.37 12.01 2.78
C LYS A 145 -16.11 12.87 2.77
N PHE A 146 -14.95 12.30 3.11
CA PHE A 146 -13.68 13.01 3.15
C PHE A 146 -13.19 13.45 1.76
N ARG A 147 -13.45 12.68 0.71
CA ARG A 147 -13.11 13.04 -0.69
C ARG A 147 -13.79 14.34 -1.15
N LYS A 148 -14.95 14.67 -0.59
CA LYS A 148 -15.72 15.89 -0.93
C LYS A 148 -15.40 17.08 -0.02
N ILE A 149 -14.59 16.89 1.01
CA ILE A 149 -14.16 17.98 1.89
C ILE A 149 -13.05 18.76 1.17
N THR A 150 -13.22 20.07 1.05
CA THR A 150 -12.20 20.94 0.46
C THR A 150 -10.94 20.96 1.32
N ASP A 151 -9.76 21.05 0.68
CA ASP A 151 -8.44 21.00 1.35
C ASP A 151 -8.34 21.95 2.55
N VAL A 152 -8.96 23.12 2.45
CA VAL A 152 -8.98 24.15 3.51
C VAL A 152 -9.72 23.70 4.78
N LYS A 153 -10.79 22.92 4.65
CA LYS A 153 -11.53 22.36 5.79
C LYS A 153 -10.80 21.15 6.37
N PHE A 154 -10.10 20.38 5.54
CA PHE A 154 -9.26 19.26 5.98
C PHE A 154 -8.13 19.74 6.90
N PHE A 155 -7.33 20.72 6.48
CA PHE A 155 -6.23 21.24 7.30
C PHE A 155 -6.73 21.87 8.61
N LYS A 156 -7.87 22.56 8.61
CA LYS A 156 -8.45 23.16 9.83
C LYS A 156 -8.90 22.12 10.87
N VAL A 157 -9.28 20.92 10.46
CA VAL A 157 -9.69 19.85 11.39
C VAL A 157 -8.49 19.00 11.82
N PHE A 158 -7.57 18.70 10.90
CA PHE A 158 -6.48 17.75 11.18
C PHE A 158 -5.25 18.39 11.85
N ILE A 159 -4.92 19.66 11.60
CA ILE A 159 -3.82 20.34 12.30
C ILE A 159 -4.03 20.36 13.82
N PRO A 160 -5.20 20.78 14.37
CA PRO A 160 -5.39 20.77 15.81
C PRO A 160 -5.47 19.35 16.39
N LEU A 161 -6.04 18.38 15.67
CA LEU A 161 -6.07 16.98 16.10
C LEU A 161 -4.67 16.37 16.15
N GLY A 162 -3.83 16.63 15.15
CA GLY A 162 -2.44 16.19 15.10
C GLY A 162 -1.60 16.81 16.22
N LEU A 163 -1.77 18.12 16.47
CA LEU A 163 -1.14 18.81 17.61
C LEU A 163 -1.62 18.24 18.94
N PHE A 164 -2.89 17.89 19.07
CA PHE A 164 -3.45 17.27 20.27
C PHE A 164 -2.86 15.89 20.50
N VAL A 165 -2.77 15.03 19.48
CA VAL A 165 -2.18 13.69 19.58
C VAL A 165 -0.67 13.77 19.88
N ALA A 166 0.06 14.67 19.22
CA ALA A 166 1.47 14.90 19.50
C ALA A 166 1.69 15.41 20.93
N GLY A 167 0.87 16.37 21.37
CA GLY A 167 0.88 16.88 22.73
C GLY A 167 0.51 15.81 23.77
N PHE A 168 -0.47 14.96 23.47
CA PHE A 168 -0.87 13.84 24.32
C PHE A 168 0.21 12.76 24.41
N SER A 169 0.86 12.41 23.28
CA SER A 169 1.99 11.48 23.25
C SER A 169 3.19 12.04 24.02
N PHE A 170 3.50 13.33 23.84
CA PHE A 170 4.54 14.01 24.60
C PHE A 170 4.23 14.11 26.09
N SER A 171 2.96 14.35 26.44
CA SER A 171 2.47 14.34 27.84
C SER A 171 2.55 12.95 28.45
N LEU A 172 2.24 11.89 27.70
CA LEU A 172 2.45 10.50 28.12
C LEU A 172 3.93 10.22 28.38
N LEU A 173 4.83 10.69 27.53
CA LEU A 173 6.28 10.58 27.76
C LEU A 173 6.74 11.37 29.00
N TYR A 174 6.09 12.51 29.29
CA TYR A 174 6.38 13.33 30.46
C TYR A 174 5.86 12.70 31.76
N ILE A 175 4.64 12.15 31.74
CA ILE A 175 4.00 11.46 32.87
C ILE A 175 4.65 10.09 33.14
N THR A 176 5.10 9.39 32.10
CA THR A 176 5.89 8.15 32.23
C THR A 176 7.36 8.41 32.61
N GLY A 177 7.71 9.68 32.87
CA GLY A 177 8.84 10.14 33.66
C GLY A 177 10.00 9.16 33.73
N TYR A 178 10.90 9.22 32.74
CA TYR A 178 12.26 8.67 32.83
C TYR A 178 12.36 7.28 33.50
N LYS A 179 11.45 6.33 33.21
CA LYS A 179 11.87 4.93 33.32
C LYS A 179 12.93 4.73 32.24
N LYS A 180 14.20 4.91 32.64
CA LYS A 180 15.38 4.54 31.86
C LYS A 180 15.07 3.15 31.33
N ILE A 181 14.84 3.06 30.02
CA ILE A 181 14.66 1.76 29.36
C ILE A 181 15.90 0.96 29.80
N PRO A 182 15.73 -0.17 30.52
CA PRO A 182 16.85 -0.97 30.95
C PRO A 182 17.73 -1.22 29.73
N LYS A 183 19.04 -1.02 29.83
CA LYS A 183 19.96 -1.07 28.68
C LYS A 183 19.84 -2.37 27.85
N VAL A 184 19.31 -3.42 28.47
CA VAL A 184 18.93 -4.71 27.87
C VAL A 184 18.00 -4.56 26.66
N TYR A 185 17.08 -3.58 26.65
CA TYR A 185 16.11 -3.36 25.57
C TYR A 185 16.48 -2.22 24.61
N SER A 186 17.53 -1.45 24.91
CA SER A 186 17.94 -0.30 24.08
C SER A 186 18.98 -0.65 23.01
N VAL A 187 19.50 -1.87 23.03
CA VAL A 187 20.42 -2.37 21.99
C VAL A 187 19.66 -3.31 21.05
N PRO A 188 19.80 -3.17 19.72
CA PRO A 188 19.17 -4.09 18.79
C PRO A 188 19.85 -5.46 18.91
N PHE A 189 19.18 -6.42 19.55
CA PHE A 189 19.63 -7.82 19.65
C PHE A 189 19.36 -8.52 18.31
N PHE A 190 20.18 -8.21 17.30
CA PHE A 190 20.15 -8.95 16.03
C PHE A 190 20.93 -10.26 16.19
N GLY A 191 20.19 -11.37 16.22
CA GLY A 191 20.73 -12.71 16.08
C GLY A 191 21.37 -13.29 17.34
N SER A 192 20.56 -13.81 18.27
CA SER A 192 20.88 -15.03 19.05
C SER A 192 19.67 -15.43 19.92
N LYS A 193 19.59 -16.73 20.23
CA LYS A 193 18.44 -17.49 20.76
C LYS A 193 17.82 -16.89 22.03
N SER A 194 16.49 -16.99 22.09
CA SER A 194 15.57 -16.49 23.13
C SER A 194 15.73 -17.09 24.55
N HIS A 195 16.88 -17.64 24.95
CA HIS A 195 17.05 -18.23 26.28
C HIS A 195 18.43 -17.96 26.89
N GLY A 196 18.42 -17.43 28.12
CA GLY A 196 19.57 -17.48 29.04
C GLY A 196 20.38 -16.20 29.10
N ILE A 197 20.52 -15.67 30.32
CA ILE A 197 21.06 -14.34 30.67
C ILE A 197 22.60 -14.27 30.63
N ASP A 198 23.33 -15.35 30.31
CA ASP A 198 24.69 -15.45 30.84
C ASP A 198 25.86 -15.21 29.87
N ASN A 199 25.67 -14.96 28.58
CA ASN A 199 26.80 -14.59 27.69
C ASN A 199 26.39 -13.60 26.60
N ILE A 200 26.67 -12.32 26.84
CA ILE A 200 26.50 -11.25 25.85
C ILE A 200 27.89 -10.97 25.25
N GLU A 201 28.17 -11.53 24.07
CA GLU A 201 29.34 -11.13 23.29
C GLU A 201 29.21 -9.65 22.90
N LYS A 202 30.18 -8.84 23.30
CA LYS A 202 30.22 -7.42 22.94
C LYS A 202 31.11 -7.25 21.71
N PHE A 203 30.67 -6.38 20.79
CA PHE A 203 31.50 -5.92 19.69
C PHE A 203 32.79 -5.30 20.23
N GLY A 204 33.91 -6.00 20.07
CA GLY A 204 35.23 -5.57 20.52
C GLY A 204 36.05 -6.60 21.30
N ASP A 205 35.49 -7.76 21.67
CA ASP A 205 36.28 -8.84 22.28
C ASP A 205 37.09 -9.57 21.19
N LEU A 206 38.32 -9.07 20.98
CA LEU A 206 39.40 -9.80 20.32
C LEU A 206 40.11 -10.65 21.37
N SER A 207 39.78 -11.93 21.41
CA SER A 207 40.71 -13.02 21.77
C SER A 207 40.20 -14.33 21.22
#